data_AF-A0A6B0XLU0-F1
#
_entry.id   AF-A0A6B0XLU0-F1
#
_cell.length_a   1.000
_cell.length_b   1.000
_cell.length_c   1.000
_cell.angle_alpha   90.00
_cell.angle_beta   90.00
_cell.angle_gamma   90.00
#
_symmetry.space_group_name_H-M   'P 1'
#
loop_
_entity.id
_entity.type
_entity.pdbx_description
1 polymer ?
#
loop_
_entity_poly.entity_id
_entity_poly.type
_entity_poly.pdbx_seq_one_letter_code
_entity_poly.pdbx_strand_id
1 'polypeptide(L)'
;MARRRGRARRMSGREAYKRPFDLLLLVFVLVLLSPLWLVLGLAIALAIRLDDGGPVLFRQARLGRAGRVFEILKFRTMAVDAEERFGPRWAAWNDRRATRAGRVLRRFHLDEAPQVVNVLRGEMSLVGPRPERPGRAERISRSVPGFPERLVVRPGIAGLAQARGGHDLDPRDKLRYDRLYIEAMSPGLDLRLCAACLARALRASPSRAGRGWAARADRRSVPSDHDPAGVGGSQTGG
;
A
#
# COMPACT_ATOMS: atom_id res chain seq x y z
N MET A 1 -32.63 5.04 -9.89
CA MET A 1 -32.46 4.86 -8.42
C MET A 1 -32.45 3.40 -7.95
N ALA A 2 -33.28 2.49 -8.47
CA ALA A 2 -33.34 1.08 -8.05
C ALA A 2 -32.00 0.29 -8.17
N ARG A 3 -31.24 0.48 -9.26
CA ARG A 3 -29.92 -0.14 -9.45
C ARG A 3 -28.88 0.25 -8.38
N ARG A 4 -28.88 1.51 -7.91
CA ARG A 4 -28.00 1.97 -6.82
C ARG A 4 -28.35 1.34 -5.47
N ARG A 5 -29.66 1.21 -5.16
CA ARG A 5 -30.15 0.56 -3.93
C ARG A 5 -29.84 -0.95 -3.90
N GLY A 6 -29.99 -1.64 -5.04
CA GLY A 6 -29.61 -3.06 -5.17
C GLY A 6 -28.11 -3.30 -5.01
N ARG A 7 -27.27 -2.41 -5.57
CA ARG A 7 -25.81 -2.46 -5.42
C ARG A 7 -25.38 -2.21 -3.97
N ALA A 8 -25.95 -1.22 -3.28
CA ALA A 8 -25.65 -0.93 -1.88
C ALA A 8 -26.01 -2.11 -0.95
N ARG A 9 -27.18 -2.74 -1.16
CA ARG A 9 -27.64 -3.88 -0.36
C ARG A 9 -26.77 -5.14 -0.58
N ARG A 10 -26.36 -5.41 -1.84
CA ARG A 10 -25.39 -6.48 -2.16
C ARG A 10 -23.99 -6.21 -1.57
N MET A 11 -23.54 -4.95 -1.58
CA MET A 11 -22.27 -4.55 -0.97
C MET A 11 -22.29 -4.69 0.56
N SER A 12 -23.41 -4.33 1.20
CA SER A 12 -23.61 -4.50 2.64
C SER A 12 -23.52 -5.97 3.07
N GLY A 13 -24.17 -6.89 2.35
CA GLY A 13 -24.09 -8.33 2.63
C GLY A 13 -22.69 -8.93 2.41
N ARG A 14 -21.95 -8.45 1.42
CA ARG A 14 -20.57 -8.91 1.16
C ARG A 14 -19.55 -8.35 2.15
N GLU A 15 -19.74 -7.12 2.63
CA GLU A 15 -18.91 -6.59 3.73
C GLU A 15 -19.20 -7.31 5.06
N ALA A 16 -20.41 -7.84 5.25
CA ALA A 16 -20.82 -8.48 6.50
C ALA A 16 -20.00 -9.73 6.83
N TYR A 17 -19.71 -10.60 5.86
CA TYR A 17 -18.87 -11.79 6.10
C TYR A 17 -17.41 -11.41 6.36
N LYS A 18 -16.95 -10.29 5.80
CA LYS A 18 -15.53 -9.96 5.69
C LYS A 18 -14.88 -9.83 7.06
N ARG A 19 -15.54 -9.13 7.99
CA ARG A 19 -14.98 -8.89 9.33
C ARG A 19 -14.79 -10.18 10.16
N PRO A 20 -15.82 -11.01 10.38
CA PRO A 20 -15.64 -12.25 11.12
C PRO A 20 -14.66 -13.19 10.41
N PHE A 21 -14.72 -13.29 9.07
CA PHE A 21 -13.78 -14.10 8.29
C PHE A 21 -12.31 -13.66 8.47
N ASP A 22 -12.03 -12.36 8.35
CA ASP A 22 -10.68 -11.82 8.55
C ASP A 22 -10.15 -12.13 9.95
N LEU A 23 -10.98 -11.94 10.99
CA LEU A 23 -10.57 -12.16 12.38
C LEU A 23 -10.35 -13.65 12.66
N LEU A 24 -11.25 -14.53 12.23
CA LEU A 24 -11.12 -15.97 12.41
C LEU A 24 -9.84 -16.49 11.74
N LEU A 25 -9.61 -16.12 10.48
CA LEU A 25 -8.43 -16.55 9.75
C LEU A 25 -7.14 -15.96 10.34
N LEU A 26 -7.15 -14.68 10.72
CA LEU A 26 -5.98 -14.03 11.32
C LEU A 26 -5.63 -14.66 12.68
N VAL A 27 -6.62 -14.84 13.56
CA VAL A 27 -6.40 -15.46 14.88
C VAL A 27 -5.92 -16.90 14.72
N PHE A 28 -6.54 -17.67 13.83
CA PHE A 28 -6.09 -19.05 13.54
C PHE A 28 -4.62 -19.10 13.13
N VAL A 29 -4.20 -18.25 12.19
CA VAL A 29 -2.80 -18.19 11.72
C VAL A 29 -1.86 -17.67 12.82
N LEU A 30 -2.26 -16.66 13.58
CA LEU A 30 -1.44 -16.10 14.66
C LEU A 30 -1.24 -17.10 15.79
N VAL A 31 -2.26 -17.87 16.18
CA VAL A 31 -2.15 -18.91 17.21
C VAL A 31 -1.21 -20.02 16.71
N LEU A 32 -1.46 -20.53 15.51
CA LEU A 32 -0.69 -21.61 14.90
C LEU A 32 0.80 -21.25 14.74
N LEU A 33 1.10 -20.00 14.38
CA LEU A 33 2.46 -19.54 14.09
C LEU A 33 3.04 -18.64 15.20
N SER A 34 2.38 -18.55 16.36
CA SER A 34 2.78 -17.65 17.45
C SER A 34 4.26 -17.76 17.88
N PRO A 35 4.85 -18.97 18.09
CA PRO A 35 6.26 -19.05 18.48
C PRO A 35 7.19 -18.50 17.39
N LEU A 36 6.89 -18.81 16.13
CA LEU A 36 7.67 -18.34 14.98
C LEU A 36 7.55 -16.82 14.84
N TRP A 37 6.35 -16.26 15.00
CA TRP A 37 6.10 -14.82 14.93
C TRP A 37 6.86 -14.05 16.01
N LEU A 38 6.91 -14.58 17.24
CA LEU A 38 7.64 -13.95 18.34
C LEU A 38 9.14 -13.93 18.08
N VAL A 39 9.73 -15.08 17.72
CA VAL A 39 11.17 -15.18 17.43
C VAL A 39 11.55 -14.30 16.25
N LEU A 40 10.80 -14.39 15.15
CA LEU A 40 11.07 -13.60 13.94
C LEU A 40 10.89 -12.09 14.21
N GLY A 41 9.82 -11.72 14.91
CA GLY A 41 9.56 -10.32 15.28
C GLY A 41 10.67 -9.72 16.12
N LEU A 42 11.17 -10.47 17.11
CA LEU A 42 12.30 -10.04 17.95
C LEU A 42 13.60 -9.91 17.15
N ALA A 43 13.90 -10.90 16.30
CA ALA A 43 15.07 -10.85 15.42
C ALA A 43 15.04 -9.65 14.47
N ILE A 44 13.88 -9.35 13.88
CA ILE A 44 13.69 -8.17 13.02
C ILE A 44 13.87 -6.88 13.82
N ALA A 45 13.25 -6.78 15.01
CA ALA A 45 13.37 -5.61 15.86
C ALA A 45 14.83 -5.33 16.25
N LEU A 46 15.58 -6.38 16.61
CA LEU A 46 17.00 -6.29 16.91
C LEU A 46 17.80 -5.86 15.68
N ALA A 47 17.58 -6.48 14.52
CA ALA A 47 18.28 -6.13 13.29
C ALA A 47 18.07 -4.66 12.87
N ILE A 48 16.86 -4.13 13.02
CA ILE A 48 16.56 -2.71 12.75
C ILE A 48 17.28 -1.79 13.74
N ARG A 49 17.32 -2.16 15.03
CA ARG A 49 17.99 -1.39 16.07
C ARG A 49 19.51 -1.38 15.90
N LEU A 50 20.09 -2.50 15.48
CA LEU A 50 21.53 -2.63 15.22
C LEU A 50 21.98 -1.90 13.94
N ASP A 51 21.08 -1.63 13.00
CA ASP A 51 21.43 -0.93 11.75
C ASP A 51 21.76 0.56 12.00
N ASP A 52 20.92 1.31 12.74
CA ASP A 52 21.12 2.75 12.97
C ASP A 52 20.50 3.28 14.28
N GLY A 53 20.12 2.41 15.23
CA GLY A 53 19.58 2.79 16.54
C GLY A 53 18.15 3.36 16.53
N GLY A 54 17.54 3.58 15.36
CA GLY A 54 16.23 4.22 15.25
C GLY A 54 15.03 3.35 15.70
N PRO A 55 13.80 3.89 15.62
CA PRO A 55 12.58 3.18 16.03
C PRO A 55 12.32 1.94 15.17
N VAL A 56 11.78 0.87 15.76
CA VAL A 56 11.49 -0.38 15.04
C VAL A 56 10.29 -0.22 14.09
N LEU A 57 9.26 0.51 14.54
CA LEU A 57 8.03 0.72 13.80
C LEU A 57 8.04 2.06 13.08
N PHE A 58 7.53 2.03 11.86
CA PHE A 58 7.23 3.20 11.03
C PHE A 58 5.71 3.32 10.87
N ARG A 59 5.22 4.56 10.94
CA ARG A 59 3.79 4.90 10.81
C ARG A 59 3.59 5.80 9.61
N GLN A 60 2.49 5.62 8.88
CA GLN A 60 2.17 6.52 7.77
C GLN A 60 0.67 6.65 7.50
N ALA A 61 0.23 7.88 7.25
CA ALA A 61 -1.14 8.16 6.85
C ALA A 61 -1.54 7.41 5.57
N ARG A 62 -2.73 6.83 5.59
CA ARG A 62 -3.33 6.06 4.51
C ARG A 62 -4.84 6.27 4.45
N LEU A 63 -5.39 6.17 3.24
CA LEU A 63 -6.84 6.15 3.03
C LEU A 63 -7.41 4.75 3.26
N GLY A 64 -8.39 4.69 4.15
CA GLY A 64 -9.21 3.53 4.46
C GLY A 64 -10.61 3.61 3.86
N ARG A 65 -11.52 2.80 4.40
CA ARG A 65 -12.91 2.74 3.94
C ARG A 65 -13.59 4.12 4.06
N ALA A 66 -14.35 4.48 3.04
CA ALA A 66 -15.01 5.77 2.88
C ALA A 66 -14.05 6.98 2.97
N GLY A 67 -12.76 6.78 2.64
CA GLY A 67 -11.76 7.84 2.68
C GLY A 67 -11.26 8.21 4.07
N ARG A 68 -11.66 7.50 5.13
CA ARG A 68 -11.14 7.74 6.49
C ARG A 68 -9.63 7.55 6.53
N VAL A 69 -8.92 8.50 7.09
CA VAL A 69 -7.46 8.41 7.25
C VAL A 69 -7.14 7.54 8.47
N PHE A 70 -6.18 6.63 8.32
CA PHE A 70 -5.62 5.85 9.43
C PHE A 70 -4.09 5.74 9.28
N GLU A 71 -3.42 5.34 10.36
CA GLU A 71 -1.98 5.10 10.34
C GLU A 71 -1.66 3.64 10.06
N ILE A 72 -1.03 3.38 8.90
CA ILE A 72 -0.52 2.04 8.61
C ILE A 72 0.74 1.76 9.41
N LEU A 73 0.83 0.58 10.02
CA LEU A 73 2.01 0.14 10.74
C LEU A 73 2.92 -0.69 9.83
N LYS A 74 4.22 -0.42 9.88
CA LYS A 74 5.25 -1.20 9.19
C LYS A 74 6.49 -1.33 10.05
N PHE A 75 7.34 -2.32 9.76
CA PHE A 75 8.71 -2.24 10.21
C PHE A 75 9.44 -1.16 9.43
N ARG A 76 10.31 -0.42 10.12
CA ARG A 76 11.13 0.59 9.48
C ARG A 76 12.16 -0.11 8.58
N THR A 77 12.24 0.37 7.34
CA THR A 77 13.15 -0.18 6.33
C THR A 77 14.07 0.87 5.72
N MET A 78 13.92 2.12 6.14
CA MET A 78 14.70 3.28 5.69
C MET A 78 15.46 3.87 6.87
N ALA A 79 16.61 4.49 6.59
CA ALA A 79 17.35 5.27 7.58
C ALA A 79 16.48 6.37 8.20
N VAL A 80 16.75 6.75 9.46
CA VAL A 80 15.95 7.74 10.21
C VAL A 80 15.83 9.08 9.47
N ASP A 81 16.89 9.49 8.79
CA ASP A 81 17.04 10.76 8.06
C ASP A 81 16.69 10.66 6.56
N ALA A 82 16.06 9.56 6.14
CA ALA A 82 15.77 9.28 4.72
C ALA A 82 14.79 10.27 4.06
N GLU A 83 13.85 10.84 4.82
CA GLU A 83 12.92 11.86 4.29
C GLU A 83 13.52 13.26 4.37
N GLU A 84 14.32 13.58 5.38
CA GLU A 84 15.03 14.87 5.52
C GLU A 84 16.09 15.05 4.43
N ARG A 85 16.89 14.01 4.16
CA ARG A 85 17.97 14.11 3.15
C ARG A 85 17.49 14.08 1.69
N PHE A 86 16.30 13.56 1.41
CA PHE A 86 15.89 13.24 0.03
C PHE A 86 14.45 13.60 -0.34
N GLY A 87 13.66 14.11 0.61
CA GLY A 87 12.25 14.46 0.42
C GLY A 87 11.29 13.26 0.26
N PRO A 88 9.96 13.52 0.19
CA PRO A 88 8.93 12.50 0.07
C PRO A 88 8.87 11.91 -1.34
N ARG A 89 9.78 10.98 -1.64
CA ARG A 89 9.87 10.29 -2.94
C ARG A 89 9.28 8.87 -2.91
N TRP A 90 8.97 8.34 -4.09
CA TRP A 90 8.56 6.95 -4.26
C TRP A 90 9.75 6.05 -3.92
N ALA A 91 9.55 5.10 -3.01
CA ALA A 91 10.61 4.17 -2.65
C ALA A 91 10.90 3.23 -3.84
N ALA A 92 12.07 3.37 -4.45
CA ALA A 92 12.55 2.45 -5.47
C ALA A 92 12.97 1.11 -4.83
N TRP A 93 13.06 0.02 -5.61
CA TRP A 93 13.52 -1.27 -5.09
C TRP A 93 14.95 -1.20 -4.55
N ASN A 94 15.85 -0.57 -5.31
CA ASN A 94 17.23 -0.30 -4.89
C ASN A 94 17.37 1.12 -4.34
N ASP A 95 16.50 1.47 -3.38
CA ASP A 95 16.58 2.77 -2.71
C ASP A 95 17.81 2.80 -1.81
N ARG A 96 18.76 3.70 -2.09
CA ARG A 96 19.99 3.86 -1.30
C ARG A 96 19.72 4.22 0.16
N ARG A 97 18.50 4.69 0.47
CA ARG A 97 18.04 5.00 1.82
C ARG A 97 17.64 3.78 2.65
N ALA A 98 17.52 2.61 2.03
CA ALA A 98 17.12 1.39 2.73
C ALA A 98 18.29 0.82 3.55
N THR A 99 18.05 0.52 4.82
CA THR A 99 19.04 -0.12 5.71
C THR A 99 19.32 -1.56 5.27
N ARG A 100 20.35 -2.21 5.83
CA ARG A 100 20.70 -3.59 5.43
C ARG A 100 19.56 -4.55 5.77
N ALA A 101 19.04 -4.47 7.00
CA ALA A 101 17.84 -5.20 7.41
C ALA A 101 16.63 -4.78 6.56
N GLY A 102 16.47 -3.48 6.31
CA GLY A 102 15.40 -2.93 5.50
C GLY A 102 15.31 -3.51 4.09
N ARG A 103 16.46 -3.74 3.42
CA ARG A 103 16.50 -4.39 2.10
C ARG A 103 15.98 -5.83 2.15
N VAL A 104 16.36 -6.60 3.16
CA VAL A 104 15.86 -7.98 3.35
C VAL A 104 14.36 -7.97 3.64
N LEU A 105 13.91 -7.11 4.55
CA LEU A 105 12.49 -6.99 4.90
C LEU A 105 11.63 -6.67 3.69
N ARG A 106 12.05 -5.71 2.86
CA ARG A 106 11.33 -5.32 1.63
C ARG A 106 11.35 -6.43 0.57
N ARG A 107 12.44 -7.21 0.49
CA ARG A 107 12.56 -8.32 -0.47
C ARG A 107 11.52 -9.41 -0.22
N PHE A 108 11.26 -9.71 1.05
CA PHE A 108 10.31 -10.74 1.48
C PHE A 108 8.95 -10.16 1.92
N HIS A 109 8.73 -8.84 1.76
CA HIS A 109 7.54 -8.13 2.23
C HIS A 109 7.27 -8.28 3.74
N LEU A 110 8.29 -8.62 4.53
CA LEU A 110 8.19 -8.74 5.98
C LEU A 110 7.98 -7.38 6.65
N ASP A 111 8.28 -6.27 5.97
CA ASP A 111 8.02 -4.92 6.47
C ASP A 111 6.53 -4.64 6.74
N GLU A 112 5.64 -5.43 6.13
CA GLU A 112 4.19 -5.27 6.23
C GLU A 112 3.58 -6.09 7.37
N ALA A 113 4.38 -6.92 8.04
CA ALA A 113 3.94 -7.78 9.13
C ALA A 113 3.19 -7.02 10.25
N PRO A 114 3.58 -5.79 10.68
CA PRO A 114 2.84 -5.05 11.70
C PRO A 114 1.41 -4.64 11.29
N GLN A 115 1.05 -4.70 10.00
CA GLN A 115 -0.30 -4.38 9.51
C GLN A 115 -1.38 -5.33 10.05
N VAL A 116 -1.01 -6.50 10.60
CA VAL A 116 -1.96 -7.38 11.30
C VAL A 116 -2.68 -6.64 12.42
N VAL A 117 -2.01 -5.68 13.08
CA VAL A 117 -2.63 -4.83 14.11
C VAL A 117 -3.69 -3.90 13.49
N ASN A 118 -3.46 -3.35 12.30
CA ASN A 118 -4.46 -2.55 11.58
C ASN A 118 -5.68 -3.39 11.19
N VAL A 119 -5.46 -4.67 10.86
CA VAL A 119 -6.57 -5.62 10.65
C VAL A 119 -7.31 -5.84 11.96
N LEU A 120 -6.64 -6.11 13.08
CA LEU A 120 -7.30 -6.27 14.39
C LEU A 120 -8.10 -5.03 14.80
N ARG A 121 -7.60 -3.82 14.54
CA ARG A 121 -8.29 -2.54 14.80
C ARG A 121 -9.48 -2.26 13.87
N GLY A 122 -9.63 -3.03 12.79
CA GLY A 122 -10.72 -2.84 11.83
C GLY A 122 -10.48 -1.73 10.81
N GLU A 123 -9.27 -1.18 10.77
CA GLU A 123 -8.85 -0.18 9.78
C GLU A 123 -8.57 -0.84 8.42
N MET A 124 -8.08 -2.10 8.46
CA MET A 124 -7.77 -2.92 7.31
C MET A 124 -8.53 -4.25 7.30
N SER A 125 -8.41 -4.97 6.19
CA SER A 125 -8.82 -6.35 5.97
C SER A 125 -7.61 -7.19 5.54
N LEU A 126 -7.71 -8.52 5.63
CA LEU A 126 -6.67 -9.39 5.08
C LEU A 126 -6.57 -9.24 3.55
N VAL A 127 -7.71 -9.07 2.89
CA VAL A 127 -7.81 -8.97 1.43
C VAL A 127 -8.65 -7.77 1.05
N GLY A 128 -8.14 -6.96 0.13
CA GLY A 128 -8.78 -5.74 -0.31
C GLY A 128 -7.87 -4.84 -1.14
N PRO A 129 -8.40 -3.73 -1.67
CA PRO A 129 -7.61 -2.74 -2.37
C PRO A 129 -6.47 -2.22 -1.49
N ARG A 130 -5.24 -2.15 -2.01
CA ARG A 130 -4.10 -1.65 -1.24
C ARG A 130 -4.30 -0.19 -0.79
N PRO A 131 -4.05 0.19 0.47
CA PRO A 131 -4.26 1.57 0.91
C PRO A 131 -3.23 2.53 0.28
N GLU A 132 -3.69 3.71 -0.14
CA GLU A 132 -2.84 4.75 -0.75
C GLU A 132 -2.62 5.94 0.20
N ARG A 133 -1.50 6.65 0.03
CA ARG A 133 -1.26 7.93 0.70
C ARG A 133 -2.31 8.96 0.23
N PRO A 134 -2.89 9.79 1.11
CA PRO A 134 -3.87 10.80 0.71
C PRO A 134 -3.43 11.65 -0.50
N GLY A 135 -2.28 12.33 -0.40
CA GLY A 135 -1.77 13.15 -1.51
C GLY A 135 -1.41 12.37 -2.78
N ARG A 136 -1.15 11.06 -2.68
CA ARG A 136 -0.93 10.21 -3.87
C ARG A 136 -2.25 9.84 -4.53
N ALA A 137 -3.24 9.45 -3.73
CA ALA A 137 -4.57 9.10 -4.22
C ALA A 137 -5.22 10.31 -4.89
N GLU A 138 -5.02 11.51 -4.35
CA GLU A 138 -5.48 12.75 -4.96
C GLU A 138 -4.89 12.96 -6.36
N ARG A 139 -3.55 12.89 -6.50
CA ARG A 139 -2.89 13.00 -7.81
C ARG A 139 -3.35 11.95 -8.81
N ILE A 140 -3.53 10.71 -8.38
CA ILE A 140 -4.04 9.63 -9.24
C ILE A 140 -5.49 9.92 -9.65
N SER A 141 -6.31 10.44 -8.74
CA SER A 141 -7.72 10.73 -9.02
C SER A 141 -7.90 11.83 -10.08
N ARG A 142 -6.92 12.74 -10.21
CA ARG A 142 -6.91 13.75 -11.29
C ARG A 142 -6.69 13.13 -12.68
N SER A 143 -5.95 12.03 -12.79
CA SER A 143 -5.62 11.38 -14.07
C SER A 143 -6.42 10.10 -14.37
N VAL A 144 -7.04 9.52 -13.33
CA VAL A 144 -7.85 8.29 -13.42
C VAL A 144 -9.22 8.53 -12.78
N PRO A 145 -10.24 8.92 -13.58
CA PRO A 145 -11.60 9.09 -13.09
C PRO A 145 -12.13 7.84 -12.39
N GLY A 146 -12.82 8.04 -11.26
CA GLY A 146 -13.39 6.95 -10.46
C GLY A 146 -12.39 6.21 -9.58
N PHE A 147 -11.13 6.63 -9.49
CA PHE A 147 -10.14 6.02 -8.58
C PHE A 147 -10.61 5.96 -7.11
N PRO A 148 -11.32 6.95 -6.55
CA PRO A 148 -11.85 6.88 -5.18
C PRO A 148 -12.90 5.79 -4.95
N GLU A 149 -13.53 5.23 -5.99
CA GLU A 149 -14.58 4.21 -5.84
C GLU A 149 -14.08 2.93 -5.17
N ARG A 150 -12.76 2.67 -5.22
CA ARG A 150 -12.13 1.54 -4.50
C ARG A 150 -12.23 1.66 -2.98
N LEU A 151 -12.51 2.85 -2.44
CA LEU A 151 -12.58 3.12 -1.00
C LEU A 151 -13.92 2.67 -0.38
N VAL A 152 -14.81 2.02 -1.15
CA VAL A 152 -16.09 1.50 -0.62
C VAL A 152 -15.92 0.30 0.33
N VAL A 153 -14.78 -0.39 0.28
CA VAL A 153 -14.42 -1.52 1.15
C VAL A 153 -13.21 -1.18 2.01
N ARG A 154 -12.96 -1.96 3.07
CA ARG A 154 -11.71 -1.85 3.84
C ARG A 154 -10.50 -2.18 2.95
N PRO A 155 -9.40 -1.42 3.04
CA PRO A 155 -8.19 -1.75 2.32
C PRO A 155 -7.56 -3.05 2.83
N GLY A 156 -6.79 -3.73 1.98
CA GLY A 156 -6.22 -5.05 2.26
C GLY A 156 -4.71 -5.08 2.39
N ILE A 157 -4.20 -6.05 3.18
CA ILE A 157 -2.79 -6.47 3.11
C ILE A 157 -2.53 -7.14 1.75
N ALA A 158 -3.28 -8.20 1.46
CA ALA A 158 -3.34 -8.86 0.15
C ALA A 158 -4.44 -8.25 -0.73
N GLY A 159 -4.41 -8.54 -2.04
CA GLY A 159 -5.43 -8.06 -2.96
C GLY A 159 -5.18 -8.52 -4.39
N LEU A 160 -6.21 -8.41 -5.24
CA LEU A 160 -6.14 -8.88 -6.62
C LEU A 160 -5.10 -8.12 -7.44
N ALA A 161 -5.02 -6.78 -7.28
CA ALA A 161 -3.99 -5.97 -7.93
C ALA A 161 -2.58 -6.37 -7.47
N GLN A 162 -2.39 -6.59 -6.15
CA GLN A 162 -1.13 -7.06 -5.58
C GLN A 162 -0.73 -8.43 -6.17
N ALA A 163 -1.66 -9.37 -6.26
CA ALA A 163 -1.42 -10.70 -6.80
C ALA A 163 -1.07 -10.70 -8.30
N ARG A 164 -1.66 -9.78 -9.08
CA ARG A 164 -1.50 -9.74 -10.55
C ARG A 164 -0.28 -8.97 -11.04
N GLY A 165 0.10 -7.87 -10.39
CA GLY A 165 1.29 -7.11 -10.85
C GLY A 165 1.96 -6.24 -9.80
N GLY A 166 1.63 -6.41 -8.52
CA GLY A 166 2.35 -5.80 -7.42
C GLY A 166 2.32 -4.27 -7.42
N HIS A 167 3.42 -3.65 -6.98
CA HIS A 167 3.51 -2.21 -6.73
C HIS A 167 3.66 -1.34 -7.99
N ASP A 168 4.03 -1.95 -9.10
CA ASP A 168 4.46 -1.26 -10.33
C ASP A 168 3.33 -1.14 -11.38
N LEU A 169 2.14 -1.58 -11.01
CA LEU A 169 0.96 -1.61 -11.87
C LEU A 169 0.49 -0.19 -12.23
N ASP A 170 0.02 0.00 -13.46
CA ASP A 170 -0.61 1.25 -13.88
C ASP A 170 -1.83 1.55 -12.98
N PRO A 171 -2.05 2.81 -12.55
CA PRO A 171 -3.18 3.15 -11.71
C PRO A 171 -4.57 2.78 -12.30
N ARG A 172 -4.72 2.75 -13.62
CA ARG A 172 -5.94 2.31 -14.32
C ARG A 172 -6.13 0.80 -14.21
N ASP A 173 -5.09 0.01 -14.43
CA ASP A 173 -5.12 -1.44 -14.24
C ASP A 173 -5.37 -1.79 -12.77
N LYS A 174 -4.79 -1.01 -11.86
CA LYS A 174 -5.00 -1.16 -10.42
C LYS A 174 -6.46 -0.96 -10.06
N LEU A 175 -7.05 0.14 -10.55
CA LEU A 175 -8.47 0.40 -10.36
C LEU A 175 -9.34 -0.71 -10.95
N ARG A 176 -8.98 -1.23 -12.14
CA ARG A 176 -9.69 -2.35 -12.78
C ARG A 176 -9.68 -3.60 -11.90
N TYR A 177 -8.52 -4.03 -11.40
CA TYR A 177 -8.44 -5.19 -10.51
C TYR A 177 -9.14 -4.95 -9.16
N ASP A 178 -9.03 -3.75 -8.60
CA ASP A 178 -9.71 -3.41 -7.35
C ASP A 178 -11.25 -3.48 -7.53
N ARG A 179 -11.79 -2.99 -8.65
CA ARG A 179 -13.22 -3.12 -8.98
C ARG A 179 -13.64 -4.58 -9.17
N LEU A 180 -12.87 -5.37 -9.91
CA LEU A 180 -13.14 -6.81 -10.11
C LEU A 180 -13.17 -7.56 -8.77
N TYR A 181 -12.25 -7.24 -7.86
CA TYR A 181 -12.26 -7.82 -6.52
C TYR A 181 -13.52 -7.44 -5.74
N ILE A 182 -13.86 -6.15 -5.68
CA ILE A 182 -15.05 -5.66 -4.97
C ILE A 182 -16.33 -6.33 -5.50
N GLU A 183 -16.38 -6.61 -6.81
CA GLU A 183 -17.51 -7.26 -7.48
C GLU A 183 -17.55 -8.79 -7.31
N ALA A 184 -16.45 -9.44 -6.91
CA ALA A 184 -16.35 -10.90 -6.81
C ALA A 184 -15.95 -11.41 -5.41
N MET A 185 -15.80 -10.50 -4.43
CA MET A 185 -15.31 -10.86 -3.09
C MET A 185 -16.14 -11.97 -2.45
N SER A 186 -15.44 -13.01 -2.02
CA SER A 186 -15.95 -14.22 -1.38
C SER A 186 -14.85 -14.84 -0.51
N PRO A 187 -15.19 -15.64 0.51
CA PRO A 187 -14.20 -16.33 1.34
C PRO A 187 -13.19 -17.16 0.51
N GLY A 188 -13.68 -17.88 -0.49
CA GLY A 188 -12.83 -18.69 -1.37
C GLY A 188 -11.86 -17.85 -2.21
N LEU A 189 -12.31 -16.71 -2.74
CA LEU A 189 -11.42 -15.78 -3.46
C LEU A 189 -10.38 -15.16 -2.51
N ASP A 190 -10.78 -14.80 -1.29
CA ASP A 190 -9.88 -14.24 -0.29
C ASP A 190 -8.76 -15.22 0.07
N LEU A 191 -9.07 -16.49 0.31
CA LEU A 191 -8.06 -17.53 0.56
C LEU A 191 -7.08 -17.67 -0.60
N ARG A 192 -7.57 -17.71 -1.84
CA ARG A 192 -6.72 -17.80 -3.03
C ARG A 192 -5.79 -16.58 -3.15
N LEU A 193 -6.30 -15.39 -2.85
CA LEU A 193 -5.50 -14.16 -2.90
C LEU A 193 -4.45 -14.08 -1.79
N CYS A 194 -4.79 -14.50 -0.57
CA CYS A 194 -3.82 -14.66 0.51
C CYS A 194 -2.70 -15.62 0.11
N ALA A 195 -3.05 -16.82 -0.38
CA ALA A 195 -2.09 -17.83 -0.83
C ALA A 195 -1.21 -17.33 -1.98
N ALA A 196 -1.81 -16.67 -2.99
CA ALA A 196 -1.07 -16.12 -4.13
C ALA A 196 -0.08 -15.02 -3.70
N CYS A 197 -0.50 -14.13 -2.80
CA CYS A 197 0.38 -13.08 -2.28
C CYS A 197 1.50 -13.66 -1.42
N LEU A 198 1.20 -14.64 -0.56
CA LEU A 198 2.20 -15.35 0.25
C LEU A 198 3.23 -16.07 -0.63
N ALA A 199 2.77 -16.85 -1.61
CA ALA A 199 3.66 -17.54 -2.55
C ALA A 199 4.56 -16.56 -3.31
N ARG A 200 4.04 -15.39 -3.67
CA ARG A 200 4.84 -14.33 -4.31
C ARG A 200 5.89 -13.73 -3.37
N ALA A 201 5.55 -13.51 -2.10
CA ALA A 201 6.48 -13.00 -1.09
C ALA A 201 7.62 -14.00 -0.82
N LEU A 202 7.30 -15.29 -0.73
CA LEU A 202 8.27 -16.37 -0.51
C LEU A 202 9.23 -16.57 -1.69
N ARG A 203 8.76 -16.37 -2.93
CA ARG A 203 9.60 -16.46 -4.14
C ARG A 203 10.62 -15.32 -4.26
N ALA A 204 10.64 -14.36 -3.32
CA ALA A 204 11.55 -13.22 -3.29
C ALA A 204 11.66 -12.52 -4.66
N SER A 205 10.53 -12.46 -5.40
CA SER A 205 10.53 -11.93 -6.77
C SER A 205 10.96 -10.48 -6.69
N PRO A 206 12.07 -10.08 -7.34
CA PRO A 206 12.35 -8.67 -7.52
C PRO A 206 11.11 -8.01 -8.08
N SER A 207 10.66 -6.89 -7.51
CA SER A 207 9.82 -5.97 -8.30
C SER A 207 10.58 -5.75 -9.61
N ARG A 208 9.90 -5.85 -10.76
CA ARG A 208 10.53 -5.65 -12.07
C ARG A 208 10.88 -4.16 -12.23
N ALA A 209 11.85 -3.69 -11.46
CA ALA A 209 12.39 -2.34 -11.52
C ALA A 209 12.92 -2.11 -12.93
N GLY A 210 12.51 -0.98 -13.54
CA GLY A 210 12.81 -0.64 -14.94
C GLY A 210 11.67 -0.87 -15.93
N ARG A 211 10.62 -1.63 -15.56
CA ARG A 211 9.40 -1.82 -16.39
C ARG A 211 8.11 -1.46 -15.66
N GLY A 212 8.19 -0.74 -14.54
CA GLY A 212 7.02 -0.28 -13.79
C GLY A 212 6.41 1.00 -14.37
N TRP A 213 5.14 1.26 -14.06
CA TRP A 213 4.45 2.48 -14.48
C TRP A 213 5.23 3.75 -14.14
N ALA A 214 5.80 3.83 -12.93
CA ALA A 214 6.59 5.00 -12.51
C ALA A 214 7.78 5.27 -13.43
N ALA A 215 8.48 4.23 -13.89
CA ALA A 215 9.62 4.33 -14.81
C ALA A 215 9.22 4.62 -16.28
N ARG A 216 7.93 4.45 -16.64
CA ARG A 216 7.37 4.87 -17.92
C ARG A 216 6.78 6.28 -17.86
N ALA A 217 6.17 6.64 -16.74
CA ALA A 217 5.62 7.97 -16.50
C ALA A 217 6.72 9.03 -16.48
N ASP A 218 7.88 8.72 -15.89
CA ASP A 218 9.08 9.58 -15.90
C ASP A 218 9.69 9.78 -17.30
N ARG A 219 9.34 8.92 -18.27
CA ARG A 219 9.71 9.08 -19.70
C ARG A 219 8.63 9.78 -20.53
N ARG A 220 7.43 9.96 -19.96
CA ARG A 220 6.28 10.61 -20.60
C ARG A 220 5.95 11.96 -19.96
N SER A 221 6.75 12.45 -19.03
CA SER A 221 6.73 13.86 -18.65
C SER A 221 7.17 14.67 -19.87
N VAL A 222 6.15 15.24 -20.52
CA VAL A 222 6.13 16.51 -21.25
C VAL A 222 7.12 17.51 -20.61
N PRO A 223 7.78 18.38 -21.41
CA PRO A 223 8.92 19.18 -20.98
C PRO A 223 8.66 19.90 -19.66
N SER A 224 9.71 20.08 -18.87
CA SER A 224 9.70 21.07 -17.80
C SER A 224 9.25 22.40 -18.41
N ASP A 225 8.03 22.83 -18.10
CA ASP A 225 7.63 24.23 -18.25
C ASP A 225 8.48 25.04 -17.27
N HIS A 226 9.71 25.31 -17.66
CA HIS A 226 10.32 26.59 -17.38
C HIS A 226 9.55 27.60 -18.23
N ASP A 227 8.51 28.17 -17.65
CA ASP A 227 7.85 29.35 -18.18
C ASP A 227 8.74 30.55 -17.84
N PRO A 228 9.34 31.26 -18.82
CA PRO A 228 10.09 32.48 -18.60
C PRO A 228 9.22 33.67 -19.05
N ALA A 229 8.31 34.14 -18.20
CA ALA A 229 7.67 35.47 -18.24
C ALA A 229 6.62 35.50 -17.12
N GLY A 230 6.40 36.53 -16.32
CA GLY A 230 6.73 37.93 -16.44
C GLY A 230 5.61 38.69 -15.71
N VAL A 231 5.93 39.27 -14.57
CA VAL A 231 5.21 40.39 -13.94
C VAL A 231 6.36 41.25 -13.37
N GLY A 232 6.70 42.42 -13.89
CA GLY A 232 5.85 43.51 -14.34
C GLY A 232 5.88 44.57 -13.25
N GLY A 233 6.80 45.53 -13.34
CA GLY A 233 6.95 46.63 -12.38
C GLY A 233 7.87 47.72 -12.92
N SER A 234 7.27 48.72 -13.55
CA SER A 234 7.89 49.92 -14.12
C SER A 234 8.08 51.06 -13.10
N GLN A 235 9.01 51.97 -13.42
CA GLN A 235 9.26 53.34 -12.88
C GLN A 235 10.04 53.38 -11.54
N THR A 236 11.12 54.14 -11.34
CA THR A 236 11.50 55.53 -11.67
C THR A 236 13.06 55.61 -11.67
N GLY A 237 13.75 56.38 -12.52
CA GLY A 237 14.00 57.82 -12.40
C GLY A 237 15.50 58.08 -12.11
N GLY A 238 16.19 58.88 -12.94
CA GLY A 238 17.58 59.30 -12.75
C GLY A 238 18.44 59.23 -14.01
#